data_AF-A0A8H4L7G2-F1
#
_entry.id   AF-A0A8H4L7G2-F1
#
_cell.length_a   1.000
_cell.length_b   1.000
_cell.length_c   1.000
_cell.angle_alpha   90.00
_cell.angle_beta   90.00
_cell.angle_gamma   90.00
#
_symmetry.space_group_name_H-M   'P 1'
#
loop_
_entity.id
_entity.type
_entity.pdbx_description
1 polymer ?
#
loop_
_entity_poly.entity_id
_entity_poly.type
_entity_poly.pdbx_seq_one_letter_code
_entity_poly.pdbx_strand_id
1 'polypeptide(L)'
;MADFHANRSIALQPPWPARGAQWPTPRVSVQMYRYELTWDNAWNKAAHRKNLWNFTMTTCDAPTRNKGPEYKNLSIALLVVSSLFVLQRFGFKIYKGTELGIDDWLTLVALLHLLSITITNTELVRNGLGRDVWTLRPETINNFGKYFFIKVVLYMSEVAVLKLAILFFYLRIFPDER
;
A
#
# COMPACT_ATOMS: atom_id res chain seq x y z
N MET A 1 3.58 22.17 -51.63
CA MET A 1 2.24 22.78 -51.45
C MET A 1 1.30 21.62 -51.18
N ALA A 2 0.75 21.37 -50.00
CA ALA A 2 0.50 22.10 -48.76
C ALA A 2 0.11 21.02 -47.70
N ASP A 3 0.12 21.13 -46.39
CA ASP A 3 0.75 22.02 -45.41
C ASP A 3 0.83 21.22 -44.11
N PHE A 4 1.96 21.32 -43.41
CA PHE A 4 2.25 20.62 -42.16
C PHE A 4 1.81 21.51 -40.99
N HIS A 5 0.55 21.43 -40.57
CA HIS A 5 0.07 22.17 -39.40
C HIS A 5 0.19 21.33 -38.12
N ALA A 6 1.29 21.55 -37.41
CA ALA A 6 1.39 21.29 -35.99
C ALA A 6 0.41 22.20 -35.23
N ASN A 7 -0.40 21.63 -34.32
CA ASN A 7 -1.06 22.42 -33.28
C ASN A 7 -0.70 21.87 -31.89
N ARG A 8 0.18 22.62 -31.22
CA ARG A 8 0.36 22.64 -29.75
C ARG A 8 -1.02 22.96 -29.15
N SER A 9 -1.48 22.43 -28.03
CA SER A 9 -0.87 22.47 -26.70
C SER A 9 -1.82 21.73 -25.76
N ILE A 10 -1.39 20.61 -25.18
CA ILE A 10 -2.04 20.02 -24.01
C ILE A 10 -1.55 20.83 -22.81
N ALA A 11 -2.23 21.92 -22.50
CA ALA A 11 -2.05 22.61 -21.24
C ALA A 11 -2.66 21.74 -20.14
N LEU A 12 -1.82 21.08 -19.35
CA LEU A 12 -2.19 20.51 -18.06
C LEU A 12 -2.54 21.68 -17.13
N GLN A 13 -3.81 22.08 -17.10
CA GLN A 13 -4.29 23.00 -16.08
C GLN A 13 -4.36 22.26 -14.74
N PRO A 14 -3.75 22.75 -13.65
CA PRO A 14 -3.89 22.17 -12.33
C PRO A 14 -5.33 22.34 -11.80
N PRO A 15 -5.84 21.42 -10.95
CA PRO A 15 -7.26 21.35 -10.57
C PRO A 15 -7.67 22.37 -9.49
N TRP A 16 -6.84 23.36 -9.16
CA TRP A 16 -7.08 24.25 -8.02
C TRP A 16 -7.37 25.69 -8.46
N PRO A 17 -8.40 26.35 -7.87
CA PRO A 17 -8.69 27.74 -8.17
C PRO A 17 -7.62 28.66 -7.56
N ALA A 18 -7.30 29.75 -8.25
CA ALA A 18 -6.41 30.79 -7.74
C ALA A 18 -6.97 31.40 -6.43
N ARG A 19 -6.08 31.76 -5.50
CA ARG A 19 -6.43 32.38 -4.20
C ARG A 19 -7.30 33.62 -4.41
N GLY A 20 -8.53 33.57 -3.90
CA GLY A 20 -9.48 34.69 -3.91
C GLY A 20 -10.84 34.41 -4.56
N ALA A 21 -11.02 33.27 -5.24
CA ALA A 21 -12.32 32.90 -5.82
C ALA A 21 -13.25 32.26 -4.77
N GLN A 22 -14.45 32.83 -4.59
CA GLN A 22 -15.49 32.26 -3.75
C GLN A 22 -15.96 30.92 -4.33
N TRP A 23 -16.01 29.87 -3.50
CA TRP A 23 -16.44 28.55 -3.92
C TRP A 23 -17.85 28.61 -4.50
N PRO A 24 -18.11 28.10 -5.72
CA PRO A 24 -19.47 27.92 -6.20
C PRO A 24 -20.17 26.95 -5.25
N THR A 25 -21.26 27.39 -4.64
CA THR A 25 -22.10 26.51 -3.82
C THR A 25 -22.60 25.36 -4.70
N PRO A 26 -22.41 24.09 -4.29
CA PRO A 26 -22.78 22.98 -5.14
C PRO A 26 -24.31 22.93 -5.24
N ARG A 27 -24.85 23.11 -6.45
CA ARG A 27 -26.18 22.59 -6.79
C ARG A 27 -26.02 21.08 -6.91
N VAL A 28 -26.17 20.41 -5.78
CA VAL A 28 -25.66 19.05 -5.48
C VAL A 28 -26.06 18.00 -6.53
N SER A 29 -27.22 18.08 -7.19
CA SER A 29 -27.70 16.99 -8.06
C SER A 29 -26.93 16.84 -9.39
N VAL A 30 -26.84 17.87 -10.23
CA VAL A 30 -26.37 17.71 -11.62
C VAL A 30 -24.86 17.47 -11.72
N GLN A 31 -24.09 18.12 -10.83
CA GLN A 31 -22.65 17.89 -10.74
C GLN A 31 -22.34 16.48 -10.21
N MET A 32 -23.21 15.97 -9.30
CA MET A 32 -23.07 14.61 -8.77
C MET A 32 -23.28 13.56 -9.87
N TYR A 33 -24.42 13.60 -10.55
CA TYR A 33 -24.73 12.68 -11.65
C TYR A 33 -23.67 12.70 -12.77
N ARG A 34 -23.09 13.87 -13.04
CA ARG A 34 -22.01 13.99 -14.02
C ARG A 34 -20.75 13.25 -13.57
N TYR A 35 -20.36 13.29 -12.28
CA TYR A 35 -19.22 12.50 -11.83
C TYR A 35 -19.53 11.00 -12.00
N GLU A 36 -20.71 10.52 -11.57
CA GLU A 36 -21.08 9.10 -11.66
C GLU A 36 -21.03 8.59 -13.10
N LEU A 37 -21.69 9.29 -14.03
CA LEU A 37 -21.64 8.96 -15.46
C LEU A 37 -20.22 8.98 -16.02
N THR A 38 -19.35 9.91 -15.59
CA THR A 38 -17.96 9.92 -16.05
C THR A 38 -17.16 8.75 -15.49
N TRP A 39 -17.39 8.36 -14.23
CA TRP A 39 -16.77 7.19 -13.61
C TRP A 39 -17.22 5.90 -14.28
N ASP A 40 -18.52 5.72 -14.52
CA ASP A 40 -19.06 4.53 -15.17
C ASP A 40 -18.51 4.37 -16.59
N ASN A 41 -18.47 5.46 -17.35
CA ASN A 41 -17.88 5.47 -18.68
C ASN A 41 -16.37 5.19 -18.66
N ALA A 42 -15.65 5.65 -17.63
CA ALA A 42 -14.23 5.37 -17.46
C ALA A 42 -13.98 3.90 -17.10
N TRP A 43 -14.80 3.31 -16.22
CA TRP A 43 -14.74 1.90 -15.85
C TRP A 43 -15.08 0.99 -17.03
N ASN A 44 -16.13 1.30 -17.77
CA ASN A 44 -16.49 0.55 -18.97
C ASN A 44 -15.37 0.59 -20.02
N LYS A 45 -14.77 1.77 -20.25
CA LYS A 45 -13.58 1.89 -21.13
C LYS A 45 -12.39 1.09 -20.61
N ALA A 46 -12.15 1.07 -19.30
CA ALA A 46 -11.08 0.27 -18.70
C ALA A 46 -11.34 -1.24 -18.84
N ALA A 47 -12.59 -1.68 -18.66
CA ALA A 47 -13.01 -3.07 -18.84
C ALA A 47 -12.83 -3.53 -20.29
N HIS A 48 -13.26 -2.71 -21.27
CA HIS A 48 -13.02 -3.00 -22.68
C HIS A 48 -11.53 -3.10 -22.99
N ARG A 49 -10.71 -2.15 -22.49
CA ARG A 49 -9.25 -2.23 -22.66
C ARG A 49 -8.69 -3.54 -22.09
N LYS A 50 -9.11 -3.97 -20.91
CA LYS A 50 -8.66 -5.24 -20.30
C LYS A 50 -8.95 -6.45 -21.19
N ASN A 51 -10.11 -6.49 -21.85
CA ASN A 51 -10.48 -7.58 -22.76
C ASN A 51 -9.61 -7.57 -24.01
N LEU A 52 -9.37 -6.39 -24.61
CA LEU A 52 -8.45 -6.24 -25.73
C LEU A 52 -7.03 -6.69 -25.34
N TRP A 53 -6.55 -6.27 -24.16
CA TRP A 53 -5.25 -6.69 -23.63
C TRP A 53 -5.17 -8.20 -23.38
N ASN A 54 -6.22 -8.85 -22.88
CA ASN A 54 -6.25 -10.30 -22.76
C ASN A 54 -6.06 -10.96 -24.14
N PHE A 55 -6.87 -10.54 -25.12
CA PHE A 55 -6.84 -11.12 -26.45
C PHE A 55 -5.49 -10.96 -27.14
N THR A 56 -4.87 -9.77 -27.07
CA THR A 56 -3.54 -9.55 -27.65
C THR A 56 -2.47 -10.33 -26.91
N MET A 57 -2.49 -10.38 -25.58
CA MET A 57 -1.50 -11.12 -24.78
C MET A 57 -1.58 -12.63 -25.02
N THR A 58 -2.78 -13.20 -25.16
CA THR A 58 -2.96 -14.63 -25.48
C THR A 58 -2.57 -14.96 -26.91
N THR A 59 -2.80 -14.04 -27.86
CA THR A 59 -2.44 -14.25 -29.27
C THR A 59 -0.93 -14.14 -29.50
N CYS A 60 -0.26 -13.26 -28.74
CA CYS A 60 1.19 -13.07 -28.79
C CYS A 60 1.98 -14.02 -27.88
N ASP A 61 1.32 -15.00 -27.25
CA ASP A 61 1.90 -15.95 -26.28
C ASP A 61 2.80 -15.26 -25.23
N ALA A 62 2.30 -14.15 -24.69
CA ALA A 62 3.07 -13.34 -23.74
C ALA A 62 3.27 -14.11 -22.43
N PRO A 63 4.51 -14.16 -21.89
CA PRO A 63 4.79 -14.92 -20.68
C PRO A 63 4.08 -14.28 -19.46
N THR A 64 3.29 -15.06 -18.74
CA THR A 64 2.62 -14.58 -17.52
C THR A 64 3.63 -14.38 -16.39
N ARG A 65 3.83 -13.14 -15.92
CA ARG A 65 4.81 -12.86 -14.87
C ARG A 65 4.16 -12.99 -13.49
N ASN A 66 4.69 -13.91 -12.67
CA ASN A 66 4.21 -14.13 -11.30
C ASN A 66 5.34 -13.97 -10.27
N LYS A 67 5.37 -12.82 -9.61
CA LYS A 67 6.33 -12.46 -8.55
C LYS A 67 5.79 -12.63 -7.14
N GLY A 68 4.55 -13.12 -7.01
CA GLY A 68 3.89 -13.34 -5.73
C GLY A 68 4.66 -14.27 -4.77
N PRO A 69 5.15 -15.44 -5.22
CA PRO A 69 5.92 -16.35 -4.37
C PRO A 69 7.23 -15.74 -3.85
N GLU A 70 7.98 -15.03 -4.70
CA GLU A 70 9.21 -14.33 -4.31
C GLU A 70 8.93 -13.30 -3.20
N TYR A 71 7.88 -12.49 -3.36
CA TYR A 71 7.46 -11.51 -2.36
C TYR A 71 7.03 -12.13 -1.02
N LYS A 72 6.28 -13.24 -1.09
CA LYS A 72 5.85 -13.99 0.10
C LYS A 72 7.05 -14.55 0.87
N ASN A 73 7.99 -15.16 0.15
CA ASN A 73 9.19 -15.75 0.75
C ASN A 73 10.05 -14.68 1.42
N LEU A 74 10.22 -13.52 0.78
CA LEU A 74 10.92 -12.37 1.37
C LEU A 74 10.24 -11.89 2.66
N SER A 75 8.91 -11.76 2.65
CA SER A 75 8.14 -11.33 3.83
C SER A 75 8.33 -12.29 5.02
N ILE A 76 8.27 -13.60 4.76
CA ILE A 76 8.46 -14.63 5.79
C ILE A 76 9.91 -14.63 6.30
N ALA A 77 10.89 -14.50 5.41
CA ALA A 77 12.30 -14.44 5.81
C ALA A 77 12.56 -13.25 6.74
N LEU A 78 12.03 -12.07 6.41
CA LEU A 78 12.16 -10.87 7.24
C LEU A 78 11.46 -11.05 8.60
N LEU A 79 10.27 -11.67 8.64
CA LEU A 79 9.59 -11.98 9.90
C LEU A 79 10.45 -12.88 10.81
N VAL A 80 11.06 -13.94 10.26
CA VAL A 80 11.91 -14.85 11.02
C VAL A 80 13.12 -14.11 11.57
N VAL A 81 13.80 -13.33 10.72
CA VAL A 81 14.96 -12.54 11.13
C VAL A 81 14.59 -11.54 12.24
N SER A 82 13.51 -10.77 12.07
CA SER A 82 13.03 -9.84 13.09
C SER A 82 12.67 -10.55 14.40
N SER A 83 12.02 -11.72 14.33
CA SER A 83 11.69 -12.53 15.51
C SER A 83 12.94 -12.95 16.29
N LEU A 84 13.99 -13.38 15.59
CA LEU A 84 15.27 -13.74 16.22
C LEU A 84 15.91 -12.56 16.93
N PHE A 85 15.91 -11.37 16.34
CA PHE A 85 16.43 -10.16 16.99
C PHE A 85 15.64 -9.78 18.25
N VAL A 86 14.32 -9.90 18.20
CA VAL A 86 13.46 -9.64 19.36
C VAL A 86 13.74 -10.67 20.47
N LEU A 87 13.81 -11.95 20.13
CA LEU A 87 14.16 -13.01 21.09
C LEU A 87 15.54 -12.80 21.70
N GLN A 88 16.54 -12.43 20.91
CA GLN A 88 17.88 -12.09 21.40
C GLN A 88 17.82 -10.92 22.39
N ARG A 89 17.07 -9.86 22.08
CA ARG A 89 16.91 -8.69 22.95
C ARG A 89 16.34 -9.08 24.31
N PHE A 90 15.24 -9.84 24.32
CA PHE A 90 14.61 -10.29 25.56
C PHE A 90 15.51 -11.29 26.31
N GLY A 91 16.12 -12.24 25.60
CA GLY A 91 17.04 -13.22 26.19
C GLY A 91 18.21 -12.55 26.91
N PHE A 92 18.80 -11.51 26.32
CA PHE A 92 19.88 -10.75 26.96
C PHE A 92 19.43 -10.06 28.25
N LYS A 93 18.26 -9.40 28.24
CA LYS A 93 17.73 -8.72 29.44
C LYS A 93 17.36 -9.70 30.55
N ILE A 94 16.77 -10.84 30.22
CA ILE A 94 16.43 -11.91 31.18
C ILE A 94 17.72 -12.47 31.79
N TYR A 95 18.72 -12.79 30.97
CA TYR A 95 20.00 -13.32 31.45
C TYR A 95 20.76 -12.33 32.35
N LYS A 96 20.71 -11.04 32.03
CA LYS A 96 21.34 -9.97 32.83
C LYS A 96 20.48 -9.51 34.00
N GLY A 97 19.26 -10.02 34.18
CA GLY A 97 18.34 -9.60 35.24
C GLY A 97 17.96 -8.11 35.16
N THR A 98 18.00 -7.52 33.97
CA THR A 98 17.76 -6.07 33.79
C THR A 98 16.27 -5.78 33.66
N GLU A 99 15.81 -4.67 34.23
CA GLU A 99 14.39 -4.29 34.18
C GLU A 99 13.89 -4.08 32.74
N LEU A 100 12.73 -4.68 32.45
CA LEU A 100 12.02 -4.52 31.19
C LEU A 100 11.40 -3.12 31.12
N GLY A 101 11.80 -2.35 30.11
CA GLY A 101 11.27 -1.02 29.90
C GLY A 101 10.07 -1.02 28.97
N ILE A 102 9.40 0.13 28.88
CA ILE A 102 8.32 0.37 27.91
C ILE A 102 8.80 0.10 26.47
N ASP A 103 10.09 0.36 26.20
CA ASP A 103 10.73 0.10 24.91
C ASP A 103 10.65 -1.38 24.49
N ASP A 104 10.77 -2.31 25.44
CA ASP A 104 10.72 -3.75 25.15
C ASP A 104 9.29 -4.18 24.82
N TRP A 105 8.31 -3.67 25.57
CA TRP A 105 6.89 -3.92 25.29
C TRP A 105 6.47 -3.39 23.92
N LEU A 106 6.92 -2.20 23.53
CA LEU A 106 6.66 -1.65 22.21
C LEU A 106 7.32 -2.49 21.10
N THR A 107 8.50 -3.03 21.36
CA THR A 107 9.18 -3.97 20.44
C THR A 107 8.38 -5.27 20.28
N LEU A 108 7.78 -5.78 21.35
CA LEU A 108 6.89 -6.94 21.30
C LEU A 108 5.60 -6.64 20.53
N VAL A 109 5.00 -5.46 20.72
CA VAL A 109 3.83 -5.02 19.94
C VAL A 109 4.18 -4.86 18.45
N ALA A 110 5.38 -4.38 18.12
CA ALA A 110 5.85 -4.33 16.74
C ALA A 110 5.97 -5.73 16.13
N LEU A 111 6.41 -6.74 16.89
CA LEU A 111 6.42 -8.14 16.43
C LEU A 111 5.01 -8.68 16.12
N LEU A 112 4.01 -8.32 16.92
CA LEU A 112 2.61 -8.68 16.65
C LEU A 112 2.07 -8.02 15.36
N HIS A 113 2.48 -6.78 15.08
CA HIS A 113 2.16 -6.11 13.82
C HIS A 113 2.82 -6.83 12.63
N LEU A 114 4.09 -7.21 12.74
CA LEU A 114 4.82 -7.97 11.71
C LEU A 114 4.10 -9.30 11.35
N LEU A 115 3.56 -10.00 12.35
CA LEU A 115 2.76 -11.22 12.13
C LEU A 115 1.49 -10.91 11.32
N SER A 116 0.73 -9.88 11.73
CA SER A 116 -0.51 -9.46 11.04
C SER A 116 -0.25 -9.01 9.60
N ILE A 117 0.86 -8.32 9.39
CA ILE A 117 1.34 -7.83 8.09
C ILE A 117 1.75 -9.00 7.18
N THR A 118 2.34 -10.05 7.74
CA THR A 118 2.73 -11.26 7.01
C THR A 118 1.50 -12.05 6.56
N ILE A 119 0.49 -12.19 7.43
CA ILE A 119 -0.80 -12.82 7.08
C ILE A 119 -1.50 -12.03 5.98
N THR A 120 -1.52 -10.70 6.10
CA THR A 120 -2.13 -9.86 5.09
C THR A 120 -1.37 -9.98 3.75
N ASN A 121 -0.05 -10.11 3.77
CA ASN A 121 0.75 -10.34 2.56
C ASN A 121 0.43 -11.66 1.87
N THR A 122 0.22 -12.75 2.61
CA THR A 122 -0.16 -14.03 2.00
C THR A 122 -1.51 -13.91 1.29
N GLU A 123 -2.46 -13.19 1.88
CA GLU A 123 -3.76 -12.94 1.27
C GLU A 123 -3.69 -11.97 0.08
N LEU A 124 -2.86 -10.93 0.10
CA LEU A 124 -2.65 -10.10 -1.09
C LEU A 124 -2.06 -10.90 -2.26
N VAL A 125 -1.07 -11.76 -2.00
CA VAL A 125 -0.47 -12.63 -3.03
C VAL A 125 -1.49 -13.61 -3.60
N ARG A 126 -2.35 -14.20 -2.75
CA ARG A 126 -3.46 -15.04 -3.19
C ARG A 126 -4.44 -14.27 -4.08
N ASN A 127 -4.69 -13.00 -3.75
CA ASN A 127 -5.57 -12.11 -4.50
C ASN A 127 -4.89 -11.37 -5.67
N GLY A 128 -3.71 -11.82 -6.10
CA GLY A 128 -3.10 -11.36 -7.35
C GLY A 128 -1.95 -10.36 -7.20
N LEU A 129 -1.46 -10.09 -5.99
CA LEU A 129 -0.24 -9.30 -5.82
C LEU A 129 0.94 -9.97 -6.55
N GLY A 130 1.60 -9.20 -7.42
CA GLY A 130 2.72 -9.67 -8.22
C GLY A 130 2.34 -10.46 -9.47
N ARG A 131 1.05 -10.44 -9.87
CA ARG A 131 0.56 -10.98 -11.15
C ARG A 131 -0.03 -9.87 -12.00
N ASP A 132 -0.10 -10.08 -13.30
CA ASP A 132 -0.66 -9.09 -14.21
C ASP A 132 -2.18 -8.96 -14.05
N VAL A 133 -2.69 -7.73 -13.97
CA VAL A 133 -4.11 -7.45 -13.63
C VAL A 133 -5.10 -8.04 -14.65
N TRP A 134 -4.66 -8.23 -15.89
CA TRP A 134 -5.48 -8.82 -16.94
C TRP A 134 -5.77 -10.31 -16.70
N THR A 135 -4.92 -11.01 -15.94
CA THR A 135 -5.11 -12.43 -15.56
C THR A 135 -6.08 -12.63 -14.39
N LEU A 136 -6.48 -11.56 -13.70
CA LEU A 136 -7.26 -11.63 -12.46
C LEU A 136 -8.77 -11.52 -12.72
N ARG A 137 -9.54 -12.31 -11.97
CA ARG A 137 -11.01 -12.21 -11.95
C ARG A 137 -11.46 -10.94 -11.22
N PRO A 138 -12.58 -10.30 -11.61
CA PRO A 138 -13.09 -9.08 -10.96
C PRO A 138 -13.28 -9.21 -9.44
N GLU A 139 -13.78 -10.37 -8.98
CA GLU A 139 -13.96 -10.65 -7.56
C GLU A 139 -12.63 -10.62 -6.78
N THR A 140 -11.58 -11.20 -7.36
CA THR A 140 -10.24 -11.24 -6.77
C THR A 140 -9.65 -9.82 -6.67
N ILE A 141 -9.94 -8.95 -7.63
CA ILE A 141 -9.51 -7.55 -7.62
C ILE A 141 -10.20 -6.78 -6.48
N ASN A 142 -11.49 -7.04 -6.24
CA ASN A 142 -12.20 -6.43 -5.11
C ASN A 142 -11.61 -6.87 -3.76
N ASN A 143 -11.36 -8.18 -3.60
CA ASN A 143 -10.74 -8.69 -2.38
C ASN A 143 -9.31 -8.16 -2.19
N PHE A 144 -8.53 -8.03 -3.27
CA PHE A 144 -7.24 -7.36 -3.24
C PHE A 144 -7.35 -5.94 -2.67
N GLY A 145 -8.30 -5.15 -3.14
CA GLY A 145 -8.55 -3.79 -2.63
C GLY A 145 -8.86 -3.76 -1.13
N LYS A 146 -9.69 -4.68 -0.65
CA LYS A 146 -10.02 -4.81 0.79
C LYS A 146 -8.78 -5.10 1.64
N TYR A 147 -8.00 -6.12 1.28
CA TYR A 147 -6.79 -6.46 2.03
C TYR A 147 -5.72 -5.39 1.90
N PHE A 148 -5.62 -4.72 0.76
CA PHE A 148 -4.71 -3.59 0.57
C PHE A 148 -5.06 -2.42 1.50
N PHE A 149 -6.36 -2.12 1.69
CA PHE A 149 -6.77 -1.09 2.64
C PHE A 149 -6.36 -1.45 4.08
N ILE A 150 -6.62 -2.69 4.52
CA ILE A 150 -6.18 -3.20 5.84
C ILE A 150 -4.66 -3.09 5.99
N LYS A 151 -3.91 -3.46 4.94
CA LYS A 151 -2.45 -3.38 4.89
C LYS A 151 -1.94 -1.96 5.12
N VAL A 152 -2.58 -0.96 4.51
CA VAL A 152 -2.19 0.45 4.66
C VAL A 152 -2.38 0.89 6.12
N VAL A 153 -3.49 0.54 6.75
CA VAL A 153 -3.75 0.89 8.15
C VAL A 153 -2.72 0.22 9.08
N LEU A 154 -2.47 -1.08 8.93
CA LEU A 154 -1.49 -1.82 9.71
C LEU A 154 -0.07 -1.27 9.54
N TYR A 155 0.30 -0.87 8.32
CA TYR A 155 1.60 -0.26 8.05
C TYR A 155 1.78 1.08 8.79
N MET A 156 0.75 1.93 8.76
CA MET A 156 0.80 3.22 9.46
C MET A 156 0.94 3.03 10.98
N SER A 157 0.21 2.06 11.56
CA SER A 157 0.30 1.77 12.99
C SER A 157 1.65 1.15 13.36
N GLU A 158 2.18 0.23 12.56
CA GLU A 158 3.50 -0.39 12.78
C GLU A 158 4.63 0.67 12.78
N VAL A 159 4.65 1.55 11.78
CA VAL A 159 5.66 2.62 11.70
C VAL A 159 5.54 3.58 12.89
N ALA A 160 4.32 3.87 13.36
CA ALA A 160 4.13 4.68 14.56
C ALA A 160 4.66 3.99 15.82
N VAL A 161 4.36 2.71 16.02
CA VAL A 161 4.86 1.92 17.16
C VAL A 161 6.39 1.84 17.13
N LEU A 162 7.01 1.62 15.97
CA LEU A 162 8.48 1.60 15.83
C LEU A 162 9.12 2.94 16.22
N LYS A 163 8.53 4.07 15.78
CA LYS A 163 9.00 5.41 16.17
C LYS A 163 8.88 5.63 17.68
N LEU A 164 7.78 5.19 18.30
CA LEU A 164 7.61 5.26 19.74
C LEU A 164 8.63 4.38 20.47
N ALA A 165 8.88 3.15 20.00
CA ALA A 165 9.86 2.25 20.58
C ALA A 165 11.27 2.88 20.60
N ILE A 166 11.66 3.49 19.48
CA ILE A 166 12.94 4.23 19.35
C ILE A 166 12.95 5.45 20.28
N LEU A 167 11.86 6.23 20.34
CA LEU A 167 11.77 7.41 21.19
C LEU A 167 11.94 7.07 22.68
N PHE A 168 11.21 6.07 23.17
CA PHE A 168 11.33 5.64 24.57
C PHE A 168 12.69 5.02 24.88
N PHE A 169 13.30 4.33 23.90
CA PHE A 169 14.67 3.88 24.03
C PHE A 169 15.65 5.07 24.19
N TYR A 170 15.48 6.14 23.41
CA TYR A 170 16.28 7.35 23.52
C TYR A 170 16.11 8.06 24.87
N LEU A 171 14.87 8.18 25.37
CA LEU A 171 14.60 8.78 26.67
C LEU A 171 15.23 7.98 27.83
N ARG A 172 15.36 6.66 27.68
CA ARG A 172 15.97 5.79 28.70
C ARG A 172 17.50 5.87 28.71
N ILE A 173 18.14 6.01 27.54
CA ILE A 173 19.60 6.06 27.43
C ILE A 173 20.17 7.44 27.75
N PHE A 174 19.44 8.52 27.46
CA PHE A 174 19.79 9.89 27.81
C PHE A 174 18.77 10.48 28.81
N PRO A 175 18.78 10.03 30.07
CA PRO A 175 18.00 10.71 31.10
C PRO A 175 18.50 12.15 31.25
N ASP A 176 17.58 13.11 31.29
CA ASP A 176 17.89 14.54 31.43
C ASP A 176 18.67 14.77 32.74
N GLU A 177 19.90 15.26 32.63
CA GLU A 177 20.74 15.64 33.78
C GLU A 177 20.18 16.95 34.35
N ARG A 178 19.50 16.87 35.50
CA ARG A 178 19.02 18.03 36.24
C ARG A 178 19.66 18.11 37.61
#